data_AF-F0SMN3-F1
#
_entry.id   AF-F0SMN3-F1
#
_cell.length_a   1.000
_cell.length_b   1.000
_cell.length_c   1.000
_cell.angle_alpha   90.00
_cell.angle_beta   90.00
_cell.angle_gamma   90.00
#
_symmetry.space_group_name_H-M   'P 1'
#
loop_
_entity.id
_entity.type
_entity.pdbx_description
1 polymer ?
#
loop_
_entity_poly.entity_id
_entity_poly.type
_entity_poly.pdbx_seq_one_letter_code
_entity_poly.pdbx_strand_id
1 'polypeptide(L)'
;MAVSIASLICCCIAMPLQQAAHERAVADGMGSSRMLIYRQVDDSPVLSLLAELSQLAGQGIPRWCETPRDVQVFDVRINRDQWTRLAQLDIRRFRADAAEFDAEDLAAFVDGSRHLRSVELTECSEIPDVMLDRLRKDCPALDFQIRGEALPQLATVSTPAGLRIETTSSDLPNFFGARYLVALDGQPLQTYHQVKRKVGAMKPGESVRLTVRDVAGVEREEVFTVPVK
;
A
#
# COMPACT_ATOMS: atom_id res chain seq x y z
N MET A 1 -12.90 9.13 -45.26
CA MET A 1 -12.78 9.61 -43.87
C MET A 1 -11.57 8.92 -43.25
N ALA A 2 -10.43 9.60 -43.25
CA ALA A 2 -9.19 9.11 -42.68
C ALA A 2 -9.14 9.58 -41.22
N VAL A 3 -9.11 8.65 -40.27
CA VAL A 3 -8.89 8.96 -38.85
C VAL A 3 -7.38 9.15 -38.66
N SER A 4 -7.04 10.34 -38.19
CA SER A 4 -5.69 10.88 -38.04
C SER A 4 -4.85 10.14 -37.01
N ILE A 5 -3.55 10.05 -37.26
CA ILE A 5 -2.45 9.50 -36.44
C ILE A 5 -2.18 10.43 -35.22
N ALA A 6 -3.24 10.89 -34.55
CA ALA A 6 -3.17 11.86 -33.45
C ALA A 6 -3.39 11.24 -32.05
N SER A 7 -3.69 9.95 -31.96
CA SER A 7 -3.88 9.25 -30.66
C SER A 7 -2.67 8.41 -30.21
N LEU A 8 -1.57 8.44 -30.96
CA LEU A 8 -0.34 7.70 -30.66
C LEU A 8 0.59 8.41 -29.65
N ILE A 9 0.08 9.45 -28.99
CA ILE A 9 0.84 10.31 -28.07
C ILE A 9 0.11 10.44 -26.72
N CYS A 10 -0.46 9.36 -26.18
CA CYS A 10 -1.00 9.42 -24.80
C CYS A 10 0.08 9.12 -23.73
N CYS A 11 1.23 8.53 -24.11
CA CYS A 11 2.40 8.40 -23.22
C CYS A 11 3.37 9.59 -23.26
N CYS A 12 3.12 10.62 -24.09
CA CYS A 12 4.06 11.74 -24.28
C CYS A 12 3.44 13.14 -24.09
N ILE A 13 2.17 13.31 -23.68
CA ILE A 13 1.54 14.64 -23.47
C ILE A 13 1.19 14.89 -21.98
N ALA A 14 2.03 14.46 -21.05
CA ALA A 14 2.06 15.02 -19.68
C ALA A 14 3.51 15.34 -19.28
N MET A 15 4.18 16.14 -20.13
CA MET A 15 5.64 16.14 -20.27
C MET A 15 6.50 16.90 -19.25
N PRO A 16 6.03 17.73 -18.30
CA PRO A 16 6.96 18.23 -17.26
C PRO A 16 7.09 17.30 -16.06
N LEU A 17 5.95 16.78 -15.56
CA LEU A 17 5.91 16.03 -14.29
C LEU A 17 6.24 14.55 -14.47
N GLN A 18 5.75 13.92 -15.56
CA GLN A 18 6.05 12.51 -15.82
C GLN A 18 7.48 12.30 -16.32
N GLN A 19 8.06 13.28 -17.04
CA GLN A 19 9.45 13.20 -17.49
C GLN A 19 10.42 13.34 -16.32
N ALA A 20 10.19 14.29 -15.40
CA ALA A 20 11.01 14.41 -14.19
C ALA A 20 10.88 13.18 -13.27
N ALA A 21 9.68 12.59 -13.17
CA ALA A 21 9.45 11.34 -12.44
C ALA A 21 10.14 10.14 -13.09
N HIS A 22 10.08 10.02 -14.42
CA HIS A 22 10.75 8.97 -15.18
C HIS A 22 12.27 9.11 -15.07
N GLU A 23 12.82 10.31 -15.24
CA GLU A 23 14.25 10.62 -15.08
C GLU A 23 14.74 10.29 -13.66
N ARG A 24 13.92 10.54 -12.63
CA ARG A 24 14.23 10.18 -11.23
C ARG A 24 14.16 8.67 -10.98
N ALA A 25 13.15 7.97 -11.52
CA ALA A 25 13.04 6.52 -11.43
C ALA A 25 14.18 5.79 -12.17
N VAL A 26 14.61 6.33 -13.32
CA VAL A 26 15.77 5.85 -14.08
C VAL A 26 17.07 6.14 -13.33
N ALA A 27 17.22 7.32 -12.71
CA ALA A 27 18.36 7.65 -11.85
C ALA A 27 18.47 6.73 -10.62
N ASP A 28 17.34 6.25 -10.09
CA ASP A 28 17.26 5.29 -8.99
C ASP A 28 17.41 3.81 -9.44
N GLY A 29 17.70 3.56 -10.73
CA GLY A 29 17.97 2.22 -11.27
C GLY A 29 16.73 1.34 -11.51
N MET A 30 15.54 1.93 -11.65
CA MET A 30 14.29 1.20 -11.90
C MET A 30 14.09 0.91 -13.42
N GLY A 31 14.01 -0.37 -13.81
CA GLY A 31 13.81 -0.80 -15.21
C GLY A 31 12.46 -0.42 -15.86
N SER A 32 12.41 -0.49 -17.20
CA SER A 32 11.47 0.14 -18.15
C SER A 32 9.96 -0.22 -18.12
N SER A 33 9.43 -0.97 -17.14
CA SER A 33 8.01 -1.45 -17.19
C SER A 33 7.17 -1.08 -15.95
N ARG A 34 7.47 0.06 -15.30
CA ARG A 34 6.71 0.58 -14.16
C ARG A 34 5.75 1.68 -14.59
N MET A 35 4.46 1.51 -14.27
CA MET A 35 3.48 2.58 -14.40
C MET A 35 3.22 3.18 -13.02
N LEU A 36 3.71 4.40 -12.84
CA LEU A 36 3.44 5.21 -11.67
C LEU A 36 2.17 6.01 -11.93
N ILE A 37 1.09 5.70 -11.21
CA ILE A 37 -0.13 6.49 -11.25
C ILE A 37 -0.01 7.52 -10.13
N TYR A 38 0.29 8.77 -10.50
CA TYR A 38 0.53 9.85 -9.54
C TYR A 38 -0.77 10.47 -9.01
N ARG A 39 -0.68 10.85 -7.72
CA ARG A 39 -1.49 11.79 -6.92
C ARG A 39 -2.60 12.53 -7.70
N GLN A 40 -3.85 12.27 -7.32
CA GLN A 40 -4.99 13.04 -7.79
C GLN A 40 -5.17 14.32 -6.97
N VAL A 41 -5.33 15.44 -7.67
CA VAL A 41 -5.98 16.65 -7.14
C VAL A 41 -7.47 16.66 -7.49
N ASP A 42 -7.92 15.83 -8.46
CA ASP A 42 -9.34 15.66 -8.84
C ASP A 42 -9.58 14.25 -9.44
N ASP A 43 -10.78 13.67 -9.26
CA ASP A 43 -11.22 12.29 -9.58
C ASP A 43 -11.08 11.80 -11.06
N SER A 44 -10.49 12.59 -11.97
CA SER A 44 -10.51 12.36 -13.43
C SER A 44 -9.34 11.56 -14.09
N PRO A 45 -8.05 11.73 -13.72
CA PRO A 45 -6.94 11.18 -14.53
C PRO A 45 -6.74 9.66 -14.44
N VAL A 46 -6.93 9.05 -13.26
CA VAL A 46 -6.70 7.60 -13.06
C VAL A 46 -7.75 6.77 -13.79
N LEU A 47 -9.01 7.23 -13.75
CA LEU A 47 -10.12 6.61 -14.46
C LEU A 47 -9.95 6.73 -15.98
N SER A 48 -9.43 7.86 -16.46
CA SER A 48 -9.16 8.06 -17.88
C SER A 48 -8.05 7.13 -18.37
N LEU A 49 -6.94 7.01 -17.62
CA LEU A 49 -5.85 6.10 -17.96
C LEU A 49 -6.31 4.62 -17.92
N LEU A 50 -7.04 4.21 -16.89
CA LEU A 50 -7.55 2.83 -16.78
C LEU A 50 -8.63 2.52 -17.82
N ALA A 51 -9.49 3.49 -18.15
CA ALA A 51 -10.48 3.36 -19.22
C ALA A 51 -9.80 3.23 -20.58
N GLU A 52 -8.80 4.07 -20.86
CA GLU A 52 -8.00 4.01 -22.09
C GLU A 52 -7.23 2.69 -22.18
N LEU A 53 -6.58 2.25 -21.10
CA LEU A 53 -5.86 0.97 -21.08
C LEU A 53 -6.81 -0.23 -21.25
N SER A 54 -7.99 -0.20 -20.63
CA SER A 54 -9.01 -1.25 -20.77
C SER A 54 -9.63 -1.25 -22.18
N GLN A 55 -9.87 -0.08 -22.76
CA GLN A 55 -10.34 0.06 -24.14
C GLN A 55 -9.29 -0.44 -25.15
N LEU A 56 -8.01 -0.12 -24.92
CA LEU A 56 -6.89 -0.63 -25.70
C LEU A 56 -6.74 -2.16 -25.54
N ALA A 57 -6.97 -2.70 -24.34
CA ALA A 57 -7.00 -4.14 -24.09
C ALA A 57 -8.05 -4.86 -24.95
N GLY A 58 -9.27 -4.31 -25.03
CA GLY A 58 -10.35 -4.86 -25.84
C GLY A 58 -10.13 -4.75 -27.36
N GLN A 59 -9.32 -3.79 -27.82
CA GLN A 59 -9.04 -3.56 -29.24
C GLN A 59 -7.80 -4.30 -29.76
N GLY A 60 -7.13 -5.07 -28.89
CA GLY A 60 -5.85 -5.70 -29.20
C GLY A 60 -4.71 -4.69 -29.07
N ILE A 61 -4.13 -4.62 -27.87
CA ILE A 61 -2.96 -3.79 -27.59
C ILE A 61 -1.87 -4.15 -28.62
N PRO A 62 -1.31 -3.19 -29.36
CA PRO A 62 -0.19 -3.45 -30.25
C PRO A 62 0.89 -4.20 -29.49
N ARG A 63 1.46 -5.26 -30.07
CA ARG A 63 2.42 -6.17 -29.39
C ARG A 63 3.63 -5.48 -28.73
N TRP A 64 3.89 -4.21 -29.06
CA TRP A 64 4.97 -3.39 -28.50
C TRP A 64 4.56 -2.58 -27.25
N CYS A 65 3.28 -2.51 -26.90
CA CYS A 65 2.82 -1.93 -25.63
C CYS A 65 2.72 -3.05 -24.59
N GLU A 66 3.74 -3.18 -23.74
CA GLU A 66 3.66 -4.06 -22.57
C GLU A 66 2.67 -3.49 -21.56
N THR A 67 1.70 -4.29 -21.11
CA THR A 67 0.84 -3.94 -19.98
C THR A 67 1.72 -3.72 -18.74
N PRO A 68 1.50 -2.66 -17.95
CA PRO A 68 2.26 -2.45 -16.73
C PRO A 68 2.07 -3.62 -15.79
N ARG A 69 3.18 -4.23 -15.38
CA ARG A 69 3.19 -5.34 -14.41
C ARG A 69 3.29 -4.86 -12.98
N ASP A 70 3.75 -3.63 -12.79
CA ASP A 70 3.87 -2.98 -11.50
C ASP A 70 2.97 -1.74 -11.52
N VAL A 71 1.97 -1.72 -10.64
CA VAL A 71 1.03 -0.61 -10.47
C VAL A 71 1.20 -0.04 -9.07
N GLN A 72 1.35 1.28 -9.00
CA GLN A 72 1.39 2.01 -7.74
C GLN A 72 0.38 3.14 -7.75
N VAL A 73 -0.36 3.28 -6.65
CA VAL A 73 -1.36 4.34 -6.42
C VAL A 73 -1.09 5.04 -5.09
N PHE A 74 -1.42 6.33 -5.02
CA PHE A 74 -1.13 7.19 -3.87
C PHE A 74 -2.31 8.12 -3.60
N ASP A 75 -2.68 8.27 -2.31
CA ASP A 75 -3.59 9.32 -1.83
C ASP A 75 -4.89 9.38 -2.66
N VAL A 76 -5.51 8.19 -2.84
CA VAL A 76 -6.65 8.00 -3.73
C VAL A 76 -7.68 7.08 -3.10
N ARG A 77 -8.95 7.34 -3.39
CA ARG A 77 -10.04 6.42 -3.10
C ARG A 77 -10.27 5.48 -4.29
N ILE A 78 -10.18 4.18 -4.05
CA ILE A 78 -10.38 3.13 -5.06
C ILE A 78 -11.74 2.47 -4.83
N ASN A 79 -12.66 2.67 -5.77
CA ASN A 79 -13.98 2.07 -5.76
C ASN A 79 -14.00 0.71 -6.49
N ARG A 80 -15.13 -0.01 -6.36
CA ARG A 80 -15.36 -1.32 -7.00
C ARG A 80 -15.07 -1.36 -8.49
N ASP A 81 -15.51 -0.35 -9.24
CA ASP A 81 -15.33 -0.33 -10.69
C ASP A 81 -13.85 -0.20 -11.07
N GLN A 82 -13.10 0.62 -10.32
CA GLN A 82 -11.64 0.75 -10.49
C GLN A 82 -10.93 -0.57 -10.17
N TRP A 83 -11.27 -1.23 -9.07
CA TRP A 83 -10.73 -2.55 -8.72
C TRP A 83 -11.03 -3.60 -9.79
N THR A 84 -12.27 -3.61 -10.31
CA THR A 84 -12.69 -4.53 -11.38
C THR A 84 -11.84 -4.33 -12.64
N ARG A 85 -11.55 -3.08 -13.02
CA ARG A 85 -10.68 -2.77 -14.16
C ARG A 85 -9.22 -3.15 -13.90
N LEU A 86 -8.71 -2.89 -12.70
CA LEU A 86 -7.35 -3.29 -12.31
C LEU A 86 -7.17 -4.80 -12.38
N ALA A 87 -8.17 -5.59 -11.97
CA ALA A 87 -8.13 -7.05 -12.01
C ALA A 87 -8.04 -7.64 -13.43
N GLN A 88 -8.44 -6.86 -14.45
CA GLN A 88 -8.34 -7.27 -15.86
C GLN A 88 -6.92 -7.10 -16.43
N LEU A 89 -6.03 -6.39 -15.72
CA LEU A 89 -4.65 -6.15 -16.13
C LEU A 89 -3.74 -7.30 -15.69
N ASP A 90 -2.64 -7.55 -16.42
CA ASP A 90 -1.60 -8.52 -16.05
C ASP A 90 -0.66 -7.95 -14.97
N ILE A 91 -1.24 -7.49 -13.85
CA ILE A 91 -0.50 -6.92 -12.73
C ILE A 91 0.18 -8.05 -11.95
N ARG A 92 1.47 -7.90 -11.70
CA ARG A 92 2.27 -8.77 -10.85
C ARG A 92 2.52 -8.16 -9.48
N ARG A 93 2.63 -6.84 -9.39
CA ARG A 93 2.86 -6.11 -8.14
C ARG A 93 1.92 -4.92 -8.05
N PHE A 94 1.18 -4.85 -6.96
CA PHE A 94 0.32 -3.72 -6.66
C PHE A 94 0.79 -3.06 -5.38
N ARG A 95 0.95 -1.74 -5.41
CA ARG A 95 1.29 -0.94 -4.23
C ARG A 95 0.29 0.19 -4.08
N ALA A 96 -0.24 0.36 -2.88
CA ALA A 96 -1.05 1.50 -2.51
C ALA A 96 -0.43 2.22 -1.32
N ASP A 97 -0.47 3.55 -1.35
CA ASP A 97 0.01 4.41 -0.28
C ASP A 97 -1.06 5.45 0.08
N ALA A 98 -1.42 5.54 1.36
CA ALA A 98 -2.50 6.40 1.84
C ALA A 98 -3.83 6.23 1.07
N ALA A 99 -4.13 5.02 0.60
CA ALA A 99 -5.32 4.76 -0.20
C ALA A 99 -6.54 4.38 0.66
N GLU A 100 -7.71 4.86 0.23
CA GLU A 100 -9.00 4.47 0.78
C GLU A 100 -9.69 3.45 -0.12
N PHE A 101 -10.17 2.34 0.45
CA PHE A 101 -10.92 1.33 -0.30
C PHE A 101 -11.79 0.49 0.61
N ASP A 102 -12.80 -0.16 0.03
CA ASP A 102 -13.54 -1.23 0.70
C ASP A 102 -12.70 -2.51 0.70
N ALA A 103 -12.63 -3.19 1.85
CA ALA A 103 -11.80 -4.37 2.01
C ALA A 103 -12.28 -5.53 1.13
N GLU A 104 -13.60 -5.71 0.94
CA GLU A 104 -14.15 -6.77 0.08
C GLU A 104 -13.82 -6.51 -1.40
N ASP A 105 -13.78 -5.24 -1.81
CA ASP A 105 -13.38 -4.89 -3.18
C ASP A 105 -11.89 -5.19 -3.43
N LEU A 106 -11.01 -4.94 -2.45
CA LEU A 106 -9.61 -5.34 -2.51
C LEU A 106 -9.48 -6.87 -2.59
N ALA A 107 -10.26 -7.61 -1.79
CA ALA A 107 -10.24 -9.07 -1.84
C ALA A 107 -10.68 -9.60 -3.22
N ALA A 108 -11.76 -9.06 -3.78
CA ALA A 108 -12.22 -9.40 -5.12
C ALA A 108 -11.17 -9.06 -6.20
N PHE A 109 -10.44 -7.96 -6.05
CA PHE A 109 -9.31 -7.64 -6.92
C PHE A 109 -8.21 -8.70 -6.85
N VAL A 110 -7.80 -9.12 -5.65
CA VAL A 110 -6.78 -10.15 -5.46
C VAL A 110 -7.23 -11.46 -6.10
N ASP A 111 -8.48 -11.89 -5.86
CA ASP A 111 -9.04 -13.13 -6.42
C ASP A 111 -9.13 -13.10 -7.95
N GLY A 112 -9.47 -11.94 -8.53
CA GLY A 112 -9.53 -11.75 -9.98
C GLY A 112 -8.16 -11.66 -10.65
N SER A 113 -7.10 -11.33 -9.90
CA SER A 113 -5.78 -11.03 -10.44
C SER A 113 -4.86 -12.25 -10.48
N ARG A 114 -5.08 -13.14 -11.45
CA ARG A 114 -4.38 -14.44 -11.60
C ARG A 114 -2.84 -14.40 -11.63
N HIS A 115 -2.24 -13.25 -11.92
CA HIS A 115 -0.79 -13.08 -12.03
C HIS A 115 -0.19 -12.24 -10.89
N LEU A 116 -1.02 -11.78 -9.95
CA LEU A 116 -0.60 -10.97 -8.83
C LEU A 116 0.27 -11.80 -7.88
N ARG A 117 1.45 -11.27 -7.57
CA ARG A 117 2.48 -11.90 -6.72
C ARG A 117 2.79 -11.10 -5.47
N SER A 118 2.54 -9.79 -5.48
CA SER A 118 2.79 -8.94 -4.33
C SER A 118 1.74 -7.84 -4.23
N VAL A 119 1.29 -7.61 -3.01
CA VAL A 119 0.42 -6.49 -2.62
C VAL A 119 1.08 -5.80 -1.44
N GLU A 120 1.35 -4.51 -1.57
CA GLU A 120 1.91 -3.68 -0.51
C GLU A 120 1.00 -2.49 -0.24
N LEU A 121 0.52 -2.37 1.00
CA LEU A 121 -0.41 -1.34 1.41
C LEU A 121 0.26 -0.51 2.51
N THR A 122 0.60 0.73 2.21
CA THR A 122 1.22 1.66 3.15
C THR A 122 0.18 2.70 3.56
N GLU A 123 -0.02 2.93 4.85
CA GLU A 123 -0.94 3.96 5.36
C GLU A 123 -2.39 3.89 4.81
N CYS A 124 -2.82 2.71 4.36
CA CYS A 124 -4.12 2.50 3.73
C CYS A 124 -5.27 2.29 4.73
N SER A 125 -6.49 2.14 4.22
CA SER A 125 -7.66 1.68 5.01
C SER A 125 -7.39 0.35 5.72
N GLU A 126 -7.99 0.20 6.90
CA GLU A 126 -7.87 -1.03 7.69
C GLU A 126 -8.55 -2.21 6.99
N ILE A 127 -7.89 -3.37 7.00
CA ILE A 127 -8.46 -4.62 6.53
C ILE A 127 -8.81 -5.48 7.75
N PRO A 128 -10.06 -6.00 7.85
CA PRO A 128 -10.42 -6.88 8.95
C PRO A 128 -9.55 -8.14 9.01
N ASP A 129 -9.18 -8.56 10.22
CA ASP A 129 -8.31 -9.73 10.45
C ASP A 129 -8.83 -11.00 9.76
N VAL A 130 -10.15 -11.24 9.83
CA VAL A 130 -10.81 -12.37 9.14
C VAL A 130 -10.56 -12.39 7.64
N MET A 131 -10.46 -11.22 7.02
CA MET A 131 -10.19 -11.10 5.59
C MET A 131 -8.71 -11.29 5.27
N LEU A 132 -7.81 -10.80 6.12
CA LEU A 132 -6.37 -11.08 5.96
C LEU A 132 -6.08 -12.57 6.08
N ASP A 133 -6.72 -13.25 7.02
CA ASP A 133 -6.61 -14.70 7.18
C ASP A 133 -7.16 -15.44 5.96
N ARG A 134 -8.31 -14.99 5.41
CA ARG A 134 -8.85 -15.52 4.15
C ARG A 134 -7.87 -15.34 3.01
N LEU A 135 -7.35 -14.13 2.78
CA LEU A 135 -6.40 -13.84 1.70
C LEU A 135 -5.12 -14.67 1.80
N ARG A 136 -4.55 -14.80 3.00
CA ARG A 136 -3.35 -15.63 3.23
C ARG A 136 -3.61 -17.11 2.98
N LYS A 137 -4.80 -17.59 3.33
CA LYS A 137 -5.20 -18.99 3.13
C LYS A 137 -5.46 -19.30 1.66
N ASP A 138 -6.21 -18.44 0.98
CA ASP A 138 -6.67 -18.67 -0.39
C ASP A 138 -5.58 -18.33 -1.43
N CYS A 139 -4.66 -17.43 -1.08
CA CYS A 139 -3.53 -17.01 -1.92
C CYS A 139 -2.17 -17.16 -1.18
N PRO A 140 -1.74 -18.39 -0.84
CA PRO A 140 -0.53 -18.62 -0.03
C PRO A 140 0.79 -18.22 -0.71
N ALA A 141 0.79 -18.03 -2.03
CA ALA A 141 1.94 -17.57 -2.79
C ALA A 141 2.00 -16.04 -2.96
N LEU A 142 0.98 -15.32 -2.46
CA LEU A 142 0.92 -13.86 -2.54
C LEU A 142 1.72 -13.24 -1.38
N ASP A 143 2.71 -12.41 -1.71
CA ASP A 143 3.40 -11.59 -0.72
C ASP A 143 2.54 -10.37 -0.37
N PHE A 144 1.80 -10.48 0.73
CA PHE A 144 0.86 -9.46 1.19
C PHE A 144 1.43 -8.69 2.39
N GLN A 145 1.71 -7.41 2.22
CA GLN A 145 2.35 -6.56 3.23
C GLN A 145 1.46 -5.35 3.55
N ILE A 146 1.28 -5.09 4.85
CA ILE A 146 0.60 -3.91 5.34
C ILE A 146 1.59 -3.12 6.19
N ARG A 147 1.86 -1.89 5.79
CA ARG A 147 2.84 -1.00 6.40
C ARG A 147 2.14 0.26 6.92
N GLY A 148 2.68 0.81 8.00
CA GLY A 148 2.22 2.09 8.52
C GLY A 148 2.88 2.45 9.83
N GLU A 149 2.70 3.69 10.22
CA GLU A 149 3.13 4.25 11.48
C GLU A 149 2.17 3.83 12.59
N ALA A 150 2.65 2.99 13.51
CA ALA A 150 1.88 2.59 14.69
C ALA A 150 1.86 3.73 15.72
N LEU A 151 2.96 4.45 15.84
CA LEU A 151 3.16 5.66 16.64
C LEU A 151 3.87 6.71 15.76
N PRO A 152 3.83 8.01 16.12
CA PRO A 152 4.59 9.02 15.39
C PRO A 152 6.06 8.60 15.22
N GLN A 153 6.53 8.53 13.98
CA GLN A 153 7.90 8.15 13.64
C GLN A 153 8.29 6.68 13.95
N LEU A 154 7.30 5.80 14.17
CA LEU A 154 7.51 4.35 14.37
C LEU A 154 6.85 3.57 13.23
N ALA A 155 7.59 3.40 12.12
CA ALA A 155 7.11 2.65 10.98
C ALA A 155 7.17 1.14 11.24
N THR A 156 6.08 0.46 10.89
CA THR A 156 5.89 -0.96 11.15
C THR A 156 5.34 -1.70 9.94
N VAL A 157 5.59 -3.01 9.87
CA VAL A 157 4.93 -3.94 8.94
C VAL A 157 4.17 -4.99 9.73
N SER A 158 2.92 -5.22 9.35
CA SER A 158 2.08 -6.26 9.94
C SER A 158 2.60 -7.64 9.53
N THR A 159 2.83 -8.51 10.51
CA THR A 159 3.26 -9.90 10.30
C THR A 159 2.43 -10.84 11.18
N PRO A 160 2.42 -12.16 10.93
CA PRO A 160 1.76 -13.12 11.83
C PRO A 160 2.31 -13.11 13.27
N ALA A 161 3.53 -12.61 13.48
CA ALA A 161 4.17 -12.53 14.81
C ALA A 161 3.91 -11.20 15.54
N GLY A 162 3.13 -10.28 14.95
CA GLY A 162 2.92 -8.91 15.41
C GLY A 162 3.44 -7.88 14.41
N LEU A 163 3.65 -6.65 14.87
CA LEU A 163 4.14 -5.55 14.02
C LEU A 163 5.66 -5.52 14.04
N ARG A 164 6.30 -5.87 12.93
CA ARG A 164 7.76 -5.74 12.77
C ARG A 164 8.12 -4.27 12.65
N ILE A 165 9.03 -3.79 13.49
CA ILE A 165 9.53 -2.42 13.46
C ILE A 165 10.55 -2.30 12.31
N GLU A 166 10.33 -1.37 11.39
CA GLU A 166 11.25 -1.09 10.27
C GLU A 166 12.20 0.05 10.57
N THR A 167 11.68 1.11 11.20
CA THR A 167 12.48 2.27 11.58
C THR A 167 12.04 2.74 12.96
N THR A 168 13.03 3.18 13.74
CA THR A 168 12.82 3.85 15.03
C THR A 168 13.47 5.20 14.96
N SER A 169 12.73 6.27 15.26
CA SER A 169 13.32 7.57 15.53
C SER A 169 14.12 7.55 16.84
N SER A 170 15.14 8.41 16.93
CA SER A 170 15.85 8.69 18.19
C SER A 170 14.93 9.20 19.29
N ASP A 171 13.76 9.74 18.93
CA ASP A 171 12.75 10.26 19.85
C ASP A 171 11.99 9.16 20.60
N LEU A 172 12.20 7.89 20.24
CA LEU A 172 11.58 6.71 20.85
C LEU A 172 12.64 5.77 21.46
N PRO A 173 13.45 6.23 22.44
CA PRO A 173 14.57 5.46 22.98
C PRO A 173 14.14 4.15 23.64
N ASN A 174 12.92 4.11 24.17
CA ASN A 174 12.31 2.92 24.79
C ASN A 174 12.19 1.74 23.81
N PHE A 175 12.11 2.02 22.50
CA PHE A 175 12.01 0.98 21.46
C PHE A 175 13.38 0.54 20.94
N PHE A 176 14.48 1.03 21.53
CA PHE A 176 15.82 0.60 21.11
C PHE A 176 15.99 -0.92 21.35
N GLY A 177 16.52 -1.61 20.34
CA GLY A 177 16.67 -3.07 20.35
C GLY A 177 15.37 -3.86 20.22
N ALA A 178 14.19 -3.22 20.22
CA ALA A 178 12.94 -3.91 19.91
C ALA A 178 12.87 -4.22 18.41
N ARG A 179 12.38 -5.40 18.07
CA ARG A 179 12.16 -5.85 16.68
C ARG A 179 10.68 -5.93 16.33
N TYR A 180 9.83 -6.24 17.30
CA TYR A 180 8.39 -6.38 17.13
C TYR A 180 7.61 -5.64 18.22
N LEU A 181 6.44 -5.11 17.87
CA LEU A 181 5.33 -4.82 18.79
C LEU A 181 4.38 -6.02 18.73
N VAL A 182 4.16 -6.68 19.86
CA VAL A 182 3.40 -7.95 19.90
C VAL A 182 2.08 -7.84 20.64
N ALA A 183 1.94 -6.88 21.56
CA ALA A 183 0.68 -6.64 22.26
C ALA A 183 0.48 -5.16 22.65
N LEU A 184 -0.79 -4.80 22.88
CA LEU A 184 -1.29 -3.49 23.31
C LEU A 184 -2.24 -3.70 24.49
N ASP A 185 -1.90 -3.18 25.66
CA ASP A 185 -2.63 -3.44 26.91
C ASP A 185 -2.87 -4.94 27.16
N GLY A 186 -1.87 -5.77 26.86
CA GLY A 186 -1.92 -7.23 26.99
C GLY A 186 -2.73 -7.96 25.91
N GLN A 187 -3.35 -7.24 24.97
CA GLN A 187 -4.05 -7.83 23.83
C GLN A 187 -3.10 -7.99 22.63
N PRO A 188 -3.07 -9.16 21.95
CA PRO A 188 -2.23 -9.34 20.78
C PRO A 188 -2.45 -8.28 19.70
N LEU A 189 -1.36 -7.79 19.12
CA LEU A 189 -1.38 -6.84 18.00
C LEU A 189 -1.24 -7.57 16.68
N GLN A 190 -2.11 -7.22 15.72
CA GLN A 190 -2.07 -7.70 14.35
C GLN A 190 -1.80 -6.60 13.34
N THR A 191 -2.35 -5.39 13.56
CA THR A 191 -2.24 -4.26 12.62
C THR A 191 -1.82 -2.97 13.31
N TYR A 192 -1.14 -2.07 12.59
CA TYR A 192 -0.79 -0.75 13.10
C TYR A 192 -2.04 0.11 13.35
N HIS A 193 -3.14 -0.16 12.66
CA HIS A 193 -4.43 0.50 12.87
C HIS A 193 -4.96 0.33 14.29
N GLN A 194 -4.74 -0.83 14.92
CA GLN A 194 -5.12 -1.07 16.32
C GLN A 194 -4.42 -0.09 17.27
N VAL A 195 -3.11 0.13 17.07
CA VAL A 195 -2.33 1.10 17.84
C VAL A 195 -2.80 2.51 17.55
N LYS A 196 -2.96 2.88 16.27
CA LYS A 196 -3.46 4.21 15.84
C LYS A 196 -4.83 4.54 16.44
N ARG A 197 -5.80 3.62 16.42
CA ARG A 197 -7.12 3.83 17.01
C ARG A 197 -7.03 4.07 18.51
N LYS A 198 -6.27 3.22 19.22
CA LYS A 198 -6.12 3.33 20.67
C LYS A 198 -5.47 4.66 21.04
N VAL A 199 -4.33 4.99 20.44
CA VAL A 199 -3.58 6.21 20.73
C VAL A 199 -4.34 7.46 20.28
N GLY A 200 -5.02 7.41 19.13
CA GLY A 200 -5.83 8.52 18.64
C GLY A 200 -7.08 8.81 19.49
N ALA A 201 -7.58 7.84 20.25
CA ALA A 201 -8.69 8.01 21.18
C ALA A 201 -8.26 8.50 22.58
N MET A 202 -6.96 8.49 22.87
CA MET A 202 -6.41 8.89 24.17
C MET A 202 -6.22 10.41 24.27
N LYS A 203 -6.35 10.94 25.48
CA LYS A 203 -6.08 12.35 25.78
C LYS A 203 -4.58 12.59 25.97
N PRO A 204 -4.08 13.82 25.73
CA PRO A 204 -2.72 14.19 26.08
C PRO A 204 -2.40 13.86 27.54
N GLY A 205 -1.24 13.23 27.79
CA GLY A 205 -0.81 12.75 29.11
C GLY A 205 -1.31 11.36 29.50
N GLU A 206 -2.26 10.76 28.79
CA GLU A 206 -2.64 9.36 29.01
C GLU A 206 -1.56 8.40 28.47
N SER A 207 -1.47 7.22 29.06
CA SER A 207 -0.46 6.21 28.72
C SER A 207 -1.08 4.89 28.29
N VAL A 208 -0.38 4.18 27.41
CA VAL A 208 -0.73 2.83 26.93
C VAL A 208 0.47 1.90 27.08
N ARG A 209 0.23 0.63 27.36
CA ARG A 209 1.29 -0.37 27.50
C ARG A 209 1.46 -1.13 26.18
N LEU A 210 2.69 -1.22 25.71
CA LEU A 210 3.08 -1.94 24.51
C LEU A 210 4.02 -3.06 24.93
N THR A 211 3.70 -4.29 24.57
CA THR A 211 4.66 -5.39 24.70
C THR A 211 5.53 -5.40 23.45
N VAL A 212 6.84 -5.28 23.65
CA VAL A 212 7.83 -5.34 22.58
C VAL A 212 8.65 -6.63 22.71
N ARG A 213 9.14 -7.14 21.57
CA ARG A 213 10.00 -8.32 21.50
C ARG A 213 11.27 -7.99 20.75
N ASP A 214 12.43 -8.35 21.31
CA ASP A 214 13.73 -8.14 20.67
C ASP A 214 14.11 -9.26 19.68
N VAL A 215 15.33 -9.20 19.14
CA VAL A 215 15.87 -10.22 18.21
C VAL A 215 16.14 -11.57 18.88
N ALA A 216 16.33 -11.60 20.20
CA ALA A 216 16.51 -12.83 20.98
C ALA A 216 15.15 -13.45 21.38
N GLY A 217 14.04 -12.78 21.08
CA GLY A 217 12.70 -13.21 21.44
C GLY A 217 12.29 -12.83 22.86
N VAL A 218 13.09 -12.02 23.56
CA VAL A 218 12.77 -11.55 24.91
C VAL A 218 11.71 -10.46 24.83
N GLU A 219 10.64 -10.65 25.60
CA GLU A 219 9.53 -9.70 25.70
C GLU A 219 9.71 -8.76 26.88
N ARG A 220 9.30 -7.51 26.71
CA ARG A 220 9.23 -6.50 27.78
C ARG A 220 8.07 -5.53 27.54
N GLU A 221 7.60 -4.90 28.61
CA GLU A 221 6.60 -3.84 28.52
C GLU A 221 7.28 -2.48 28.36
N GLU A 222 6.82 -1.72 27.37
CA GLU A 222 7.14 -0.31 27.18
C GLU A 222 5.88 0.52 27.39
N VAL A 223 6.03 1.69 28.01
CA VAL A 223 4.93 2.63 28.21
C VAL A 223 5.07 3.78 27.23
N PHE A 224 4.03 3.99 26.42
CA PHE A 224 3.91 5.15 25.56
C PHE A 224 2.90 6.13 26.17
N THR A 225 3.30 7.40 26.29
CA THR A 225 2.44 8.48 26.80
C THR A 225 2.16 9.48 25.69
N VAL A 226 0.88 9.83 25.48
CA VAL A 226 0.49 10.81 24.47
C VAL A 226 1.09 12.17 24.83
N PRO A 227 1.85 12.82 23.93
CA PRO A 227 2.48 14.11 24.22
C PRO A 227 1.48 15.19 24.61
N VAL A 228 1.82 15.99 25.64
CA VAL A 228 1.09 17.23 25.97
C VAL A 228 1.57 18.32 25.00
N LYS A 229 0.67 18.80 24.14
CA LYS A 229 0.96 19.92 23.24
C LYS A 229 0.92 21.25 23.99
#